data_AF-A0A258VZ68-F1
#
_entry.id   AF-A0A258VZ68-F1
#
_cell.length_a   1.000
_cell.length_b   1.000
_cell.length_c   1.000
_cell.angle_alpha   90.00
_cell.angle_beta   90.00
_cell.angle_gamma   90.00
#
_symmetry.space_group_name_H-M   'P 1'
#
loop_
_entity.id
_entity.type
_entity.pdbx_description
1 polymer ?
#
loop_
_entity_poly.entity_id
_entity_poly.type
_entity_poly.pdbx_seq_one_letter_code
_entity_poly.pdbx_strand_id
1 'polypeptide(L)'
;MVWSIVQQGKPTMRVSTYRAHGLPKGVTCWTDLEEWKAPKSKVFTVEQKSKIGQKMAKFTFRISYVYGGTYNGVGKYLANVAVTPVDLTVGWGVDFASEVQIPSVFNMGKKADPLAAMQVFVYWGLGNVAKMQQKSLLFLVTGDGKIEATKQE
;
A
#
# COMPACT_ATOMS: atom_id res chain seq x y z
N MET A 1 -3.59 18.01 -5.15
CA MET A 1 -2.16 18.34 -5.28
C MET A 1 -1.61 17.70 -6.54
N VAL A 2 -0.66 18.37 -7.18
CA VAL A 2 -0.24 18.22 -8.59
C VAL A 2 0.36 16.85 -8.89
N TRP A 3 -0.27 16.10 -9.79
CA TRP A 3 0.27 14.89 -10.42
C TRP A 3 1.41 15.28 -11.36
N SER A 4 2.67 15.10 -10.95
CA SER A 4 3.80 15.21 -11.87
C SER A 4 3.92 13.89 -12.65
N ILE A 5 3.12 13.78 -13.72
CA ILE A 5 3.28 12.77 -14.76
C ILE A 5 4.31 13.33 -15.76
N VAL A 6 5.21 12.47 -16.22
CA VAL A 6 6.22 12.68 -17.27
C VAL A 6 7.55 13.29 -16.81
N GLN A 7 8.60 12.46 -16.80
CA GLN A 7 9.88 12.85 -17.40
C GLN A 7 10.31 11.77 -18.40
N GLN A 8 10.14 12.12 -19.68
CA GLN A 8 10.55 11.43 -20.91
C GLN A 8 11.46 10.20 -20.71
N GLY A 9 10.91 9.02 -20.98
CA GLY A 9 11.69 7.79 -21.17
C GLY A 9 12.40 7.26 -19.93
N LYS A 10 12.16 7.84 -18.75
CA LYS A 10 12.62 7.33 -17.46
C LYS A 10 11.39 7.06 -16.58
N PRO A 11 11.24 5.85 -16.00
CA PRO A 11 10.17 5.61 -15.04
C PRO A 11 10.34 6.59 -13.87
N THR A 12 9.48 7.62 -13.79
CA THR A 12 9.48 8.55 -12.67
C THR A 12 8.77 7.88 -11.50
N MET A 13 9.51 7.06 -10.76
CA MET A 13 8.99 6.45 -9.55
C MET A 13 9.13 7.44 -8.39
N ARG A 14 8.12 8.29 -8.18
CA ARG A 14 7.99 9.02 -6.91
C ARG A 14 7.47 8.06 -5.85
N VAL A 15 8.36 7.28 -5.25
CA VAL A 15 8.04 6.52 -4.04
C VAL A 15 8.02 7.49 -2.88
N SER A 16 6.89 8.15 -2.65
CA SER A 16 6.60 8.64 -1.31
C SER A 16 6.36 7.40 -0.46
N THR A 17 7.36 6.97 0.31
CA THR A 17 7.21 5.90 1.31
C THR A 17 6.25 6.40 2.38
N TYR A 18 4.95 6.24 2.14
CA TYR A 18 3.94 6.48 3.15
C TYR A 18 4.02 5.34 4.17
N ARG A 19 4.51 5.67 5.34
CA ARG A 19 4.41 4.83 6.53
C ARG A 19 3.21 5.32 7.33
N ALA A 20 2.30 4.41 7.63
CA ALA A 20 1.16 4.70 8.48
C ALA A 20 1.17 3.80 9.71
N HIS A 21 0.62 4.34 10.80
CA HIS A 21 0.48 3.64 12.07
C HIS A 21 -0.97 3.77 12.55
N GLY A 22 -1.51 2.68 13.07
CA GLY A 22 -2.86 2.61 13.62
C GLY A 22 -2.76 2.35 15.11
N LEU A 23 -2.44 3.41 15.86
CA LEU A 23 -2.20 3.39 17.30
C LEU A 23 -3.35 4.07 18.04
N PRO A 24 -3.62 3.74 19.31
CA PRO A 24 -4.60 4.46 20.12
C PRO A 24 -4.09 5.87 20.47
N LYS A 25 -5.01 6.76 20.83
CA LYS A 25 -4.63 8.08 21.36
C LYS A 25 -3.94 7.92 22.71
N GLY A 26 -2.93 8.76 22.97
CA GLY A 26 -2.25 8.82 24.28
C GLY A 26 -0.96 8.00 24.37
N VAL A 27 -0.59 7.28 23.31
CA VAL A 27 0.72 6.63 23.21
C VAL A 27 1.80 7.71 23.03
N THR A 28 2.79 7.70 23.90
CA THR A 28 3.88 8.69 23.93
C THR A 28 5.26 8.06 23.85
N CYS A 29 5.41 6.82 24.31
CA CYS A 29 6.65 6.06 24.25
C CYS A 29 6.47 4.79 23.41
N TRP A 30 7.55 4.30 22.80
CA TRP A 30 7.55 3.05 22.06
C TRP A 30 7.26 1.83 22.95
N THR A 31 7.51 1.94 24.26
CA THR A 31 7.23 0.91 25.28
C THR A 31 5.77 0.83 25.69
N ASP A 32 4.94 1.82 25.32
CA ASP A 32 3.53 1.86 25.69
C ASP A 32 2.71 0.79 24.96
N LEU A 33 3.18 0.37 23.78
CA LEU A 33 2.63 -0.78 23.08
C LEU A 33 3.59 -1.95 23.10
N GLU A 34 3.06 -3.11 23.42
CA GLU A 34 3.82 -4.34 23.61
C GLU A 34 3.22 -5.51 22.82
N GLU A 35 3.86 -6.68 22.90
CA GLU A 35 3.43 -7.93 22.27
C GLU A 35 3.37 -7.94 20.72
N TRP A 36 3.97 -6.93 20.09
CA TRP A 36 4.14 -6.85 18.64
C TRP A 36 4.65 -8.18 18.07
N LYS A 37 4.04 -8.59 16.95
CA LYS A 37 4.48 -9.75 16.18
C LYS A 37 5.50 -9.32 15.13
N ALA A 38 6.34 -10.28 14.73
CA ALA A 38 7.31 -10.07 13.66
C ALA A 38 6.65 -9.49 12.41
N PRO A 39 7.33 -8.60 11.66
CA PRO A 39 6.76 -7.98 10.47
C PRO A 39 6.26 -9.05 9.48
N LYS A 40 5.04 -8.86 8.97
CA LYS A 40 4.51 -9.63 7.84
C LYS A 40 4.69 -8.83 6.55
N SER A 41 4.87 -9.55 5.45
CA SER A 41 4.85 -8.92 4.14
C SER A 41 4.23 -9.83 3.08
N LYS A 42 3.62 -9.21 2.07
CA LYS A 42 3.06 -9.91 0.90
C LYS A 42 3.43 -9.16 -0.36
N VAL A 43 3.89 -9.91 -1.36
CA VAL A 43 4.28 -9.39 -2.68
C VAL A 43 3.11 -9.54 -3.64
N PHE A 44 2.86 -8.50 -4.43
CA PHE A 44 1.82 -8.44 -5.44
C PHE A 44 2.44 -8.01 -6.77
N THR A 45 1.96 -8.63 -7.85
CA THR A 45 2.41 -8.34 -9.21
C THR A 45 1.20 -7.99 -10.05
N VAL A 46 1.25 -6.85 -10.71
CA VAL A 46 0.26 -6.44 -11.72
C VAL A 46 0.92 -6.44 -13.08
N GLU A 47 0.28 -7.11 -14.04
CA GLU A 47 0.72 -7.14 -15.43
C GLU A 47 -0.29 -6.44 -16.31
N GLN A 48 0.19 -5.64 -17.24
CA GLN A 48 -0.64 -4.98 -18.25
C GLN A 48 -0.11 -5.35 -19.63
N LYS A 49 -1.00 -5.96 -20.43
CA LYS A 49 -0.73 -6.39 -21.80
C LYS A 49 -1.51 -5.50 -22.76
N SER A 50 -0.96 -5.26 -23.94
CA SER A 50 -1.67 -4.62 -25.04
C SER A 50 -2.75 -5.54 -25.59
N LYS A 51 -3.65 -5.01 -26.44
CA LYS A 51 -4.71 -5.80 -27.09
C LYS A 51 -4.18 -6.98 -27.93
N ILE A 52 -2.92 -6.91 -28.35
CA ILE A 52 -2.22 -7.95 -29.12
C ILE A 52 -1.28 -8.81 -28.25
N GLY A 53 -1.41 -8.74 -26.92
CA GLY A 53 -0.72 -9.63 -25.98
C GLY A 53 0.72 -9.22 -25.60
N GLN A 54 1.27 -8.17 -26.20
CA GLN A 54 2.59 -7.66 -25.83
C GLN A 54 2.57 -7.10 -24.40
N LYS A 55 3.55 -7.47 -23.57
CA LYS A 55 3.70 -6.96 -22.20
C LYS A 55 4.09 -5.49 -22.25
N MET A 56 3.21 -4.61 -21.78
CA MET A 56 3.47 -3.16 -21.73
C MET A 56 4.11 -2.76 -20.41
N ALA A 57 3.69 -3.36 -19.31
CA ALA A 57 4.38 -3.22 -18.03
C ALA A 57 4.11 -4.40 -17.09
N LYS A 58 5.07 -4.63 -16.21
CA LYS A 58 4.97 -5.50 -15.04
C LYS A 58 5.44 -4.70 -13.84
N PHE A 59 4.55 -4.48 -12.89
CA PHE A 59 4.86 -3.78 -11.64
C PHE A 59 4.67 -4.73 -10.47
N THR A 60 5.75 -4.94 -9.71
CA THR A 60 5.78 -5.77 -8.51
C THR A 60 6.00 -4.88 -7.31
N PHE A 61 5.16 -5.00 -6.29
CA PHE A 61 5.26 -4.25 -5.05
C PHE A 61 5.02 -5.14 -3.84
N ARG A 62 5.50 -4.70 -2.68
CA ARG A 62 5.37 -5.39 -1.40
C ARG A 62 4.60 -4.52 -0.45
N ILE A 63 3.61 -5.09 0.23
CA ILE A 63 2.98 -4.50 1.40
C ILE A 63 3.61 -5.15 2.62
N SER A 64 4.19 -4.36 3.51
CA SER A 64 4.78 -4.81 4.78
C SER A 64 4.15 -4.08 5.95
N TYR A 65 4.00 -4.77 7.09
CA TYR A 65 3.39 -4.21 8.29
C TYR A 65 3.83 -4.97 9.54
N VAL A 66 3.87 -4.27 10.67
CA VAL A 66 4.00 -4.82 12.02
C VAL A 66 2.62 -4.79 12.67
N TYR A 67 2.26 -5.85 13.39
CA TYR A 67 0.89 -6.05 13.88
C TYR A 67 0.88 -6.69 15.26
N GLY A 68 -0.29 -6.74 15.88
CA GLY A 68 -0.53 -7.43 17.14
C GLY A 68 -0.08 -6.68 18.37
N GLY A 69 0.35 -5.42 18.23
CA GLY A 69 0.65 -4.57 19.38
C GLY A 69 -0.60 -4.37 20.23
N THR A 70 -0.45 -4.40 21.55
CA THR A 70 -1.52 -4.15 22.53
C THR A 70 -1.16 -2.92 23.36
N TYR A 71 -2.16 -2.22 23.90
CA TYR A 71 -1.95 -1.11 24.84
C TYR A 71 -2.59 -1.50 26.16
N ASN A 72 -1.80 -1.68 27.21
CA ASN A 72 -2.23 -2.27 28.49
C ASN A 72 -2.99 -3.60 28.31
N GLY A 73 -2.50 -4.47 27.42
CA GLY A 73 -3.12 -5.75 27.10
C GLY A 73 -4.43 -5.68 26.28
N VAL A 74 -4.83 -4.48 25.82
CA VAL A 74 -6.10 -4.26 25.11
C VAL A 74 -5.88 -3.88 23.65
N GLY A 75 -6.67 -4.48 22.77
CA GLY A 75 -6.72 -4.17 21.35
C GLY A 75 -5.58 -4.78 20.54
N LYS A 76 -5.65 -4.57 19.22
CA LYS A 76 -4.67 -5.01 18.25
C LYS A 76 -4.37 -3.88 17.29
N TYR A 77 -3.14 -3.38 17.33
CA TYR A 77 -2.71 -2.20 16.61
C TYR A 77 -1.78 -2.52 15.44
N LEU A 78 -1.59 -1.52 14.59
CA LEU A 78 -0.73 -1.59 13.40
C LEU A 78 0.40 -0.59 13.49
N ALA A 79 1.60 -1.01 13.11
CA ALA A 79 2.76 -0.14 12.96
C ALA A 79 3.46 -0.40 11.62
N ASN A 80 4.08 0.64 11.08
CA ASN A 80 4.93 0.54 9.88
C ASN A 80 4.23 -0.10 8.67
N VAL A 81 2.93 0.19 8.47
CA VAL A 81 2.26 -0.20 7.23
C VAL A 81 2.89 0.59 6.09
N ALA A 82 3.50 -0.12 5.14
CA ALA A 82 4.27 0.46 4.06
C ALA A 82 4.07 -0.32 2.77
N VAL A 83 4.14 0.41 1.64
CA VAL A 83 4.18 -0.16 0.30
C VAL A 83 5.53 0.18 -0.32
N THR A 84 6.25 -0.85 -0.75
CA THR A 84 7.59 -0.72 -1.33
C THR A 84 7.62 -1.35 -2.72
N PRO A 85 8.03 -0.62 -3.78
CA PRO A 85 8.30 -1.21 -5.07
C PRO A 85 9.37 -2.30 -4.98
N VAL A 86 9.17 -3.40 -5.70
CA VAL A 86 10.12 -4.53 -5.74
C VAL A 86 10.76 -4.63 -7.10
N ASP A 87 9.95 -4.53 -8.16
CA ASP A 87 10.42 -4.65 -9.54
C ASP A 87 9.48 -3.88 -10.48
N LEU A 88 10.04 -3.28 -11.53
CA LEU A 88 9.30 -2.56 -12.56
C LEU A 88 9.93 -2.81 -13.91
N THR A 89 9.19 -3.48 -14.80
CA THR A 89 9.53 -3.58 -16.22
C THR A 89 8.51 -2.78 -17.02
N VAL A 90 8.98 -1.92 -17.92
CA VAL A 90 8.14 -1.13 -18.84
C VAL A 90 8.61 -1.34 -20.27
N GLY A 91 7.66 -1.42 -21.21
CA GLY A 91 7.95 -1.48 -22.64
C GLY A 91 8.46 -0.14 -23.16
N TRP A 92 9.10 -0.17 -24.33
CA TRP A 92 9.63 1.03 -24.97
C TRP A 92 8.52 2.04 -25.32
N GLY A 93 8.78 3.32 -25.07
CA GLY A 93 7.85 4.42 -25.40
C GLY A 93 6.61 4.51 -24.50
N VAL A 94 6.61 3.83 -23.34
CA VAL A 94 5.51 3.86 -22.36
C VAL A 94 5.98 4.53 -21.07
N ASP A 95 5.21 5.52 -20.61
CA ASP A 95 5.38 6.12 -19.29
C ASP A 95 4.62 5.31 -18.24
N PHE A 96 5.25 5.07 -17.09
CA PHE A 96 4.64 4.44 -15.93
C PHE A 96 4.68 5.38 -14.73
N ALA A 97 3.55 5.47 -14.03
CA ALA A 97 3.44 6.17 -12.75
C ALA A 97 2.73 5.27 -11.74
N SER A 98 3.12 5.37 -10.47
CA SER A 98 2.41 4.73 -9.36
C SER A 98 2.29 5.66 -8.17
N GLU A 99 1.23 5.50 -7.41
CA GLU A 99 0.94 6.26 -6.19
C GLU A 99 0.36 5.31 -5.13
N VAL A 100 0.72 5.55 -3.88
CA VAL A 100 0.20 4.82 -2.73
C VAL A 100 -0.54 5.80 -1.84
N GLN A 101 -1.75 5.43 -1.42
CA GLN A 101 -2.53 6.23 -0.47
C GLN A 101 -3.03 5.36 0.68
N ILE A 102 -2.89 5.88 1.90
CA ILE A 102 -3.42 5.29 3.12
C ILE A 102 -4.26 6.37 3.80
N PRO A 103 -5.54 6.52 3.41
CA PRO A 103 -6.33 7.72 3.72
C PRO A 103 -6.69 7.86 5.20
N SER A 104 -6.98 6.75 5.90
CA SER A 104 -7.28 6.78 7.33
C SER A 104 -7.09 5.42 8.01
N VAL A 105 -6.94 5.48 9.33
CA VAL A 105 -7.04 4.34 10.25
C VAL A 105 -8.44 4.34 10.85
N PHE A 106 -9.07 3.18 10.92
CA PHE A 106 -10.36 3.00 11.56
C PHE A 106 -10.37 1.75 12.46
N ASN A 107 -11.38 1.67 13.33
CA ASN A 107 -11.55 0.56 14.25
C ASN A 107 -12.57 -0.44 13.67
N MET A 108 -12.14 -1.66 13.34
CA MET A 108 -13.01 -2.78 12.95
C MET A 108 -13.51 -3.60 14.15
N GLY A 109 -12.91 -3.39 15.32
CA GLY A 109 -13.25 -4.07 16.56
C GLY A 109 -14.28 -3.27 17.37
N LYS A 110 -14.27 -3.50 18.69
CA LYS A 110 -15.11 -2.75 19.63
C LYS A 110 -14.30 -1.62 20.25
N LYS A 111 -14.95 -0.65 20.90
CA LYS A 111 -14.22 0.37 21.70
C LYS A 111 -13.45 -0.27 22.86
N ALA A 112 -14.01 -1.32 23.46
CA ALA A 112 -13.39 -2.06 24.56
C ALA A 112 -12.26 -3.01 24.13
N ASP A 113 -12.24 -3.40 22.85
CA ASP A 113 -11.20 -4.25 22.26
C ASP A 113 -10.99 -3.79 20.80
N PRO A 114 -10.23 -2.71 20.59
CA PRO A 114 -10.10 -2.09 19.28
C PRO A 114 -9.23 -2.94 18.36
N LEU A 115 -9.65 -3.06 17.10
CA LEU A 115 -8.88 -3.68 16.02
C LEU A 115 -8.57 -2.60 15.00
N ALA A 116 -7.32 -2.14 14.98
CA ALA A 116 -6.87 -1.17 13.99
C ALA A 116 -6.95 -1.77 12.59
N ALA A 117 -7.47 -1.00 11.64
CA ALA A 117 -7.55 -1.37 10.25
C ALA A 117 -7.15 -0.19 9.36
N MET A 118 -6.51 -0.49 8.24
CA MET A 118 -6.12 0.47 7.23
C MET A 118 -6.53 -0.02 5.85
N GLN A 119 -7.03 0.92 5.05
CA GLN A 119 -7.16 0.75 3.61
C GLN A 119 -5.87 1.25 2.95
N VAL A 120 -5.25 0.39 2.15
CA VAL A 120 -4.04 0.70 1.37
C VAL A 120 -4.43 0.68 -0.10
N PHE A 121 -4.47 1.86 -0.71
CA PHE A 121 -4.69 1.99 -2.14
C PHE A 121 -3.34 2.04 -2.85
N VAL A 122 -3.22 1.21 -3.88
CA VAL A 122 -2.09 1.23 -4.81
C VAL A 122 -2.63 1.56 -6.18
N TYR A 123 -2.35 2.78 -6.64
CA TYR A 123 -2.67 3.25 -7.98
C TYR A 123 -1.47 3.05 -8.89
N TRP A 124 -1.73 2.68 -10.13
CA TRP A 124 -0.72 2.74 -11.18
C TRP A 124 -1.36 3.13 -12.50
N GLY A 125 -0.58 3.79 -13.34
CA GLY A 125 -1.00 4.20 -14.65
C GLY A 125 0.06 3.93 -15.70
N LEU A 126 -0.41 3.60 -16.90
CA LEU A 126 0.39 3.58 -18.11
C LEU A 126 -0.11 4.66 -19.04
N GLY A 127 0.80 5.41 -19.62
CA GLY A 127 0.44 6.41 -20.61
C GLY A 127 1.53 6.67 -21.63
N ASN A 128 1.18 7.49 -22.59
CA ASN A 128 2.08 8.19 -23.49
C ASN A 128 1.47 9.58 -23.76
N VAL A 129 2.11 10.36 -24.64
CA VAL A 129 1.63 11.70 -25.01
C VAL A 129 0.19 11.75 -25.54
N ALA A 130 -0.40 10.62 -25.96
CA ALA A 130 -1.74 10.56 -26.54
C ALA A 130 -2.82 10.03 -25.57
N LYS A 131 -2.50 9.08 -24.68
CA LYS A 131 -3.48 8.43 -23.79
C LYS A 131 -2.86 8.02 -22.46
N MET A 132 -3.62 8.12 -21.38
CA MET A 132 -3.27 7.60 -20.06
C MET A 132 -4.38 6.70 -19.53
N GLN A 133 -4.02 5.52 -19.03
CA GLN A 133 -4.91 4.58 -18.36
C GLN A 133 -4.43 4.41 -16.92
N GLN A 134 -5.33 4.55 -15.96
CA GLN A 134 -5.07 4.31 -14.54
C GLN A 134 -5.85 3.10 -14.04
N LYS A 135 -5.26 2.37 -13.10
CA LYS A 135 -5.87 1.25 -12.38
C LYS A 135 -5.51 1.35 -10.90
N SER A 136 -6.23 0.62 -10.06
CA SER A 136 -5.96 0.58 -8.63
C SER A 136 -6.27 -0.78 -8.02
N LEU A 137 -5.60 -1.08 -6.92
CA LEU A 137 -5.98 -2.15 -6.00
C LEU A 137 -6.19 -1.55 -4.62
N LEU A 138 -7.19 -2.07 -3.92
CA LEU A 138 -7.45 -1.79 -2.52
C LEU A 138 -7.06 -3.01 -1.70
N PHE A 139 -6.27 -2.79 -0.65
CA PHE A 139 -5.95 -3.79 0.35
C PHE A 139 -6.46 -3.35 1.71
N LEU A 140 -7.07 -4.28 2.44
CA LEU A 140 -7.37 -4.12 3.86
C LEU A 140 -6.26 -4.78 4.66
N VAL A 141 -5.63 -4.03 5.57
CA VAL A 141 -4.62 -4.53 6.52
C VAL A 141 -5.14 -4.32 7.93
N THR A 142 -5.08 -5.34 8.78
CA THR A 142 -5.66 -5.32 10.14
C THR A 142 -4.63 -5.66 11.22
N GLY A 143 -4.86 -5.14 12.43
CA GLY A 143 -3.98 -5.31 13.60
C GLY A 143 -3.82 -6.75 14.10
N ASP A 144 -4.70 -7.67 13.70
CA ASP A 144 -4.53 -9.12 13.92
C ASP A 144 -3.64 -9.80 12.86
N GLY A 145 -3.16 -9.02 11.88
CA GLY A 145 -2.14 -9.42 10.93
C GLY A 145 -2.67 -9.97 9.61
N LYS A 146 -3.95 -9.75 9.29
CA LYS A 146 -4.54 -10.14 8.01
C LYS A 146 -4.30 -9.08 6.94
N ILE A 147 -4.22 -9.55 5.69
CA ILE A 147 -4.20 -8.70 4.50
C ILE A 147 -5.10 -9.30 3.43
N GLU A 148 -6.08 -8.52 2.97
CA GLU A 148 -7.07 -8.93 1.99
C GLU A 148 -7.07 -7.96 0.82
N ALA A 149 -7.03 -8.49 -0.41
CA ALA A 149 -7.18 -7.69 -1.61
C ALA A 149 -8.66 -7.61 -1.96
N THR A 150 -9.22 -6.41 -2.00
CA THR A 150 -10.58 -6.20 -2.47
C THR A 150 -10.54 -6.13 -4.00
N LYS A 151 -11.22 -7.06 -4.68
CA LYS A 151 -11.39 -6.98 -6.13
C LYS A 151 -12.28 -5.76 -6.43
N GLN A 152 -11.86 -4.92 -7.37
CA GLN A 152 -12.79 -3.99 -8.00
C GLN A 152 -13.65 -4.82 -8.96
N GLU A 153 -14.97 -4.83 -8.72
CA GLU A 153 -15.97 -5.41 -9.62
C GLU A 153 -15.98 -4.69 -10.98
#